data_AF-A0A5R8Y4H9-F1
#
_entry.id   AF-A0A5R8Y4H9-F1
#
_cell.length_a   1.000
_cell.length_b   1.000
_cell.length_c   1.000
_cell.angle_alpha   90.00
_cell.angle_beta   90.00
_cell.angle_gamma   90.00
#
_symmetry.space_group_name_H-M   'P 1'
#
loop_
_entity.id
_entity.type
_entity.pdbx_description
1 polymer ?
#
loop_
_entity_poly.entity_id
_entity_poly.type
_entity_poly.pdbx_seq_one_letter_code
_entity_poly.pdbx_strand_id
1 'polypeptide(L)'
;MDISFKRYFLICFIVVFTGCSYQQIDKKPTVSPKVVDKKPIYKFCHNHIKIMTHASTYIFNEFEKGYFIQGDDIGAKAQVFLIENRSPTPFSKNINAALDSYKKQYNLAKKYKCDLNDFEINPLDEIKEKIKTIEAKKKDNK
;
A
#
# COMPACT_ATOMS: atom_id res chain seq x y z
N MET A 1 -59.78 14.30 7.83
CA MET A 1 -58.67 13.31 7.76
C MET A 1 -59.30 12.04 7.22
N ASP A 2 -59.39 11.96 5.90
CA ASP A 2 -60.34 11.09 5.19
C ASP A 2 -59.81 9.68 4.99
N ILE A 3 -60.62 8.73 5.46
CA ILE A 3 -60.40 7.28 5.46
C ILE A 3 -60.37 6.69 4.03
N SER A 4 -60.68 7.49 3.01
CA SER A 4 -60.82 7.05 1.62
C SER A 4 -59.50 6.96 0.82
N PHE A 5 -58.38 7.54 1.32
CA PHE A 5 -57.11 7.53 0.57
C PHE A 5 -56.30 6.23 0.75
N LYS A 6 -56.54 5.48 1.83
CA LYS A 6 -55.77 4.26 2.17
C LYS A 6 -56.17 3.00 1.37
N ARG A 7 -57.34 2.97 0.73
CA ARG A 7 -57.81 1.79 -0.03
C ARG A 7 -57.32 1.72 -1.47
N TYR A 8 -56.91 2.85 -2.06
CA TYR A 8 -56.38 2.88 -3.43
C TYR A 8 -54.92 2.46 -3.56
N PHE A 9 -54.17 2.41 -2.45
CA PHE A 9 -52.76 2.01 -2.49
C PHE A 9 -52.55 0.49 -2.50
N LEU A 10 -53.60 -0.31 -2.28
CA LEU A 10 -53.49 -1.76 -2.07
C LEU A 10 -53.89 -2.60 -3.29
N ILE A 11 -54.39 -2.00 -4.38
CA ILE A 11 -54.87 -2.72 -5.57
C ILE A 11 -53.87 -2.65 -6.75
N CYS A 12 -52.87 -1.76 -6.71
CA CYS A 12 -51.85 -1.67 -7.77
C CYS A 12 -50.71 -2.70 -7.67
N PHE A 13 -50.72 -3.63 -6.70
CA PHE A 13 -49.61 -4.58 -6.47
C PHE A 13 -49.81 -5.97 -7.09
N ILE A 14 -50.90 -6.24 -7.83
CA ILE A 14 -51.25 -7.59 -8.30
C ILE A 14 -50.89 -7.87 -9.78
N VAL A 15 -50.35 -6.90 -10.54
CA VAL A 15 -50.13 -7.06 -12.00
C VAL A 15 -48.65 -7.11 -12.42
N VAL A 16 -47.75 -7.71 -11.62
CA VAL A 16 -46.31 -7.80 -11.99
C VAL A 16 -45.75 -9.23 -11.99
N PHE A 17 -46.59 -10.26 -12.13
CA PHE A 17 -46.09 -11.65 -12.22
C PHE A 17 -46.85 -12.51 -13.24
N THR A 18 -46.76 -12.17 -14.53
CA THR A 18 -46.99 -13.14 -15.62
C THR A 18 -45.98 -12.88 -16.73
N GLY A 19 -44.85 -13.58 -16.70
CA GLY A 19 -43.83 -13.47 -17.75
C GLY A 19 -42.62 -14.37 -17.61
N CYS A 20 -42.70 -15.53 -16.92
CA CYS A 20 -41.69 -16.58 -17.10
C CYS A 20 -42.06 -17.39 -18.36
N SER A 21 -41.58 -16.94 -19.52
CA SER A 21 -41.61 -17.77 -20.72
C SER A 21 -40.42 -18.72 -20.71
N TYR A 22 -40.73 -20.00 -20.54
CA TYR A 22 -39.80 -21.12 -20.53
C TYR A 22 -39.41 -21.44 -21.99
N GLN A 23 -38.16 -21.21 -22.36
CA GLN A 23 -37.57 -21.79 -23.57
C GLN A 23 -36.39 -22.66 -23.16
N GLN A 24 -36.65 -23.96 -23.04
CA GLN A 24 -35.59 -24.96 -23.12
C GLN A 24 -35.13 -25.03 -24.58
N ILE A 25 -33.90 -24.59 -24.82
CA ILE A 25 -33.17 -24.94 -26.03
C ILE A 25 -31.96 -25.73 -25.56
N ASP A 26 -32.05 -27.05 -25.68
CA ASP A 26 -30.92 -27.96 -25.56
C ASP A 26 -29.88 -27.60 -26.62
N LYS A 27 -28.82 -26.90 -26.19
CA LYS A 27 -27.60 -26.72 -26.97
C LYS A 27 -26.48 -27.48 -26.26
N LYS A 28 -25.93 -28.44 -27.01
CA LYS A 28 -24.76 -29.29 -26.71
C LYS A 28 -23.71 -28.59 -25.84
N PRO A 29 -22.98 -29.32 -24.97
CA PRO A 29 -21.86 -28.76 -24.25
C PRO A 29 -20.73 -28.44 -25.22
N THR A 30 -20.76 -27.23 -25.79
CA THR A 30 -19.58 -26.60 -26.35
C THR A 30 -18.67 -26.32 -25.15
N VAL A 31 -17.62 -27.12 -25.01
CA VAL A 31 -16.54 -26.85 -24.05
C VAL A 31 -16.00 -25.48 -24.41
N SER A 32 -16.42 -24.47 -23.67
CA SER A 32 -15.85 -23.14 -23.79
C SER A 32 -14.36 -23.27 -23.48
N PRO A 33 -13.46 -22.70 -24.31
CA PRO A 33 -12.08 -22.58 -23.89
C PRO A 33 -12.11 -21.86 -22.55
N LYS A 34 -11.51 -22.47 -21.51
CA LYS A 34 -11.38 -21.85 -20.19
C LYS A 34 -10.89 -20.44 -20.43
N VAL A 35 -11.79 -19.47 -20.31
CA VAL A 35 -11.43 -18.06 -20.27
C VAL A 35 -10.58 -17.99 -19.02
N VAL A 36 -9.27 -17.92 -19.21
CA VAL A 36 -8.35 -17.64 -18.12
C VAL A 36 -8.78 -16.26 -17.66
N ASP A 37 -9.55 -16.22 -16.58
CA ASP A 37 -9.95 -15.00 -15.91
C ASP A 37 -8.67 -14.26 -15.54
N LYS A 38 -8.20 -13.39 -16.45
CA LYS A 38 -7.09 -12.50 -16.18
C LYS A 38 -7.60 -11.60 -15.08
N LYS A 39 -7.15 -11.86 -13.85
CA LYS A 39 -7.46 -11.03 -12.69
C LYS A 39 -7.21 -9.57 -13.09
N PRO A 40 -8.17 -8.68 -12.84
CA PRO A 40 -8.01 -7.28 -13.22
C PRO A 40 -6.73 -6.75 -12.58
N ILE A 41 -5.82 -6.25 -13.41
CA ILE A 41 -4.57 -5.62 -12.95
C ILE A 41 -4.98 -4.39 -12.12
N TYR A 42 -4.53 -4.34 -10.88
CA TYR A 42 -4.86 -3.26 -9.98
C TYR A 42 -4.25 -1.94 -10.47
N LYS A 43 -5.10 -0.98 -10.84
CA LYS A 43 -4.71 0.28 -11.52
C LYS A 43 -3.74 1.15 -10.72
N PHE A 44 -3.71 1.03 -9.39
CA PHE A 44 -2.95 1.95 -8.53
C PHE A 44 -1.59 1.40 -8.07
N CYS A 45 -1.12 0.25 -8.60
CA CYS A 45 0.22 -0.27 -8.26
C CYS A 45 1.32 0.76 -8.50
N HIS A 46 1.29 1.46 -9.64
CA HIS A 46 2.25 2.51 -9.95
C HIS A 46 2.25 3.64 -8.90
N ASN A 47 1.07 4.02 -8.41
CA ASN A 47 0.96 5.08 -7.41
C ASN A 47 1.55 4.64 -6.06
N HIS A 48 1.29 3.39 -5.63
CA HIS A 48 1.88 2.86 -4.41
C HIS A 48 3.41 2.83 -4.51
N ILE A 49 3.95 2.32 -5.63
CA ILE A 49 5.39 2.28 -5.91
C ILE A 49 5.97 3.70 -5.85
N LYS A 50 5.38 4.65 -6.56
CA LYS A 50 5.85 6.05 -6.58
C LYS A 50 5.92 6.66 -5.18
N ILE A 51 4.90 6.44 -4.34
CA ILE A 51 4.89 6.98 -2.99
C ILE A 51 5.93 6.28 -2.11
N MET A 52 6.07 4.95 -2.22
CA MET A 52 7.11 4.21 -1.50
C MET A 52 8.50 4.69 -1.89
N THR A 53 8.80 4.81 -3.19
CA THR A 53 10.07 5.35 -3.68
C THR A 53 10.35 6.72 -3.09
N HIS A 54 9.39 7.63 -3.18
CA HIS A 54 9.56 8.98 -2.63
C HIS A 54 9.84 8.96 -1.12
N ALA A 55 9.11 8.15 -0.36
CA ALA A 55 9.32 8.02 1.08
C ALA A 55 10.70 7.44 1.41
N SER A 56 11.11 6.35 0.74
CA SER A 56 12.42 5.74 0.91
C SER A 56 13.56 6.72 0.58
N THR A 57 13.48 7.37 -0.58
CA THR A 57 14.47 8.37 -1.02
C THR A 57 14.55 9.54 -0.07
N TYR A 58 13.41 10.05 0.43
CA TYR A 58 13.40 11.12 1.43
C TYR A 58 14.16 10.70 2.69
N ILE A 59 13.84 9.52 3.25
CA ILE A 59 14.51 9.00 4.46
C ILE A 59 16.01 8.88 4.23
N PHE A 60 16.42 8.28 3.11
CA PHE A 60 17.83 8.11 2.79
C PHE A 60 18.56 9.45 2.67
N ASN A 61 17.98 10.40 1.95
CA ASN A 61 18.59 11.72 1.72
C ASN A 61 18.76 12.54 3.01
N GLU A 62 17.81 12.44 3.95
CA GLU A 62 17.93 13.11 5.26
C GLU A 62 19.12 12.54 6.06
N PHE A 63 19.30 11.22 6.05
CA PHE A 63 20.45 10.58 6.69
C PHE A 63 21.77 10.85 5.96
N GLU A 64 21.74 10.87 4.63
CA GLU A 64 22.92 11.14 3.82
C GLU A 64 23.48 12.54 4.09
N LYS A 65 22.60 13.55 4.05
CA LYS A 65 22.95 14.95 4.32
C LYS A 65 23.32 15.18 5.78
N GLY A 66 22.57 14.57 6.70
CA GLY A 66 22.76 14.77 8.12
C GLY A 66 24.00 14.09 8.69
N TYR A 67 24.36 12.91 8.16
CA TYR A 67 25.31 12.04 8.83
C TYR A 67 26.31 11.36 7.87
N PHE A 68 25.84 10.74 6.78
CA PHE A 68 26.71 9.85 6.01
C PHE A 68 27.81 10.57 5.24
N ILE A 69 27.54 11.77 4.69
CA ILE A 69 28.56 12.58 4.01
C ILE A 69 29.71 12.95 4.96
N GLN A 70 29.39 13.18 6.24
CA GLN A 70 30.37 13.55 7.27
C GLN A 70 31.01 12.31 7.92
N GLY A 71 30.56 11.11 7.54
CA GLY A 71 30.93 9.87 8.18
C GLY A 71 30.49 9.77 9.63
N ASP A 72 29.44 10.48 10.07
CA ASP A 72 28.99 10.47 11.46
C ASP A 72 28.10 9.26 11.79
N ASP A 73 28.72 8.10 12.00
CA ASP A 73 28.00 6.87 12.37
C ASP A 73 27.36 6.97 13.76
N ILE A 74 27.97 7.70 14.70
CA ILE A 74 27.45 7.84 16.07
C ILE A 74 26.16 8.67 16.07
N GLY A 75 26.16 9.82 15.40
CA GLY A 75 24.97 10.65 15.23
C GLY A 75 23.87 9.91 14.46
N ALA A 76 24.23 9.17 13.40
CA ALA A 76 23.26 8.35 12.67
C ALA A 76 22.60 7.30 13.58
N LYS A 77 23.37 6.57 14.40
CA LYS A 77 22.84 5.60 15.37
C LYS A 77 21.92 6.26 16.41
N ALA A 78 22.31 7.42 16.93
CA ALA A 78 21.49 8.16 17.86
C ALA A 78 20.14 8.55 17.24
N GLN A 79 20.13 9.01 15.98
CA GLN A 79 18.86 9.31 15.30
C GLN A 79 18.01 8.06 15.05
N VAL A 80 18.62 6.95 14.63
CA VAL A 80 17.89 5.68 14.46
C VAL A 80 17.18 5.31 15.77
N PHE A 81 17.88 5.39 16.90
CA PHE A 81 17.29 5.15 18.22
C PHE A 81 16.11 6.09 18.51
N LEU A 82 16.25 7.40 18.24
CA LEU A 82 15.16 8.37 18.43
C LEU A 82 13.97 8.13 17.50
N ILE A 83 14.21 7.64 16.28
CA ILE A 83 13.18 7.27 15.30
C ILE A 83 12.41 6.04 15.77
N GLU A 84 13.11 5.00 16.22
CA GLU A 84 12.49 3.76 16.72
C GLU A 84 11.64 4.01 17.96
N ASN A 85 12.08 4.93 18.82
CA ASN A 85 11.34 5.35 20.02
C ASN A 85 10.29 6.44 19.75
N ARG A 86 10.05 6.82 18.48
CA ARG A 86 9.08 7.85 18.09
C ARG A 86 9.24 9.17 18.86
N SER A 87 10.49 9.57 19.10
CA SER A 87 10.84 10.80 19.82
C SER A 87 10.15 12.03 19.21
N PRO A 88 9.74 13.03 20.02
CA PRO A 88 9.01 14.19 19.52
C PRO A 88 9.87 15.21 18.75
N THR A 89 11.14 14.90 18.45
CA THR A 89 12.03 15.79 17.69
C THR A 89 11.53 15.99 16.26
N PRO A 90 11.77 17.16 15.63
CA PRO A 90 11.35 17.41 14.25
C PRO A 90 11.88 16.36 13.27
N PHE A 91 13.15 15.97 13.40
CA PHE A 91 13.77 14.94 12.56
C PHE A 91 13.05 13.59 12.71
N SER A 92 12.90 13.10 13.94
CA SER A 92 12.23 11.82 14.20
C SER A 92 10.78 11.82 13.71
N LYS A 93 10.03 12.90 13.96
CA LYS A 93 8.65 13.06 13.47
C LYS A 93 8.55 12.99 11.95
N ASN A 94 9.43 13.69 11.23
CA ASN A 94 9.39 13.72 9.76
C ASN A 94 9.74 12.34 9.17
N ILE A 95 10.78 11.69 9.70
CA ILE A 95 11.17 10.34 9.26
C ILE A 95 10.09 9.32 9.60
N ASN A 96 9.48 9.40 10.79
CA ASN A 96 8.38 8.53 11.18
C ASN A 96 7.16 8.71 10.26
N ALA A 97 6.80 9.95 9.91
CA ALA A 97 5.71 10.20 8.97
C ALA A 97 5.99 9.60 7.58
N ALA A 98 7.23 9.71 7.09
CA ALA A 98 7.64 9.07 5.84
C ALA A 98 7.59 7.54 5.93
N LEU A 99 8.08 6.95 7.03
CA LEU A 99 8.02 5.51 7.29
C LEU A 99 6.58 5.00 7.38
N ASP A 100 5.69 5.73 8.04
CA ASP A 100 4.28 5.36 8.16
C ASP A 100 3.58 5.44 6.78
N SER A 101 3.91 6.45 5.97
CA SER A 101 3.46 6.54 4.58
C SER A 101 3.95 5.35 3.76
N TYR A 102 5.24 5.05 3.81
CA TYR A 102 5.84 3.89 3.14
C TYR A 102 5.12 2.59 3.55
N LYS A 103 5.02 2.30 4.86
CA LYS A 103 4.39 1.08 5.39
C LYS A 103 2.94 0.94 4.93
N LYS A 104 2.18 2.04 4.94
CA LYS A 104 0.79 2.05 4.46
C LYS A 104 0.71 1.66 2.99
N GLN A 105 1.54 2.25 2.14
CA GLN A 105 1.53 1.96 0.71
C GLN A 105 2.06 0.55 0.39
N TYR A 106 3.10 0.11 1.09
CA TYR A 106 3.64 -1.24 0.97
C TYR A 106 2.58 -2.29 1.29
N ASN A 107 1.83 -2.11 2.38
CA ASN A 107 0.75 -3.02 2.76
C ASN A 107 -0.38 -3.06 1.72
N LEU A 108 -0.73 -1.91 1.13
CA LEU A 108 -1.71 -1.86 0.04
C LEU A 108 -1.19 -2.55 -1.23
N ALA A 109 0.03 -2.24 -1.64
CA ALA A 109 0.68 -2.86 -2.80
C ALA A 109 0.78 -4.38 -2.65
N LYS A 110 1.20 -4.86 -1.47
CA LYS A 110 1.26 -6.29 -1.13
C LYS A 110 -0.11 -6.95 -1.17
N LYS A 111 -1.14 -6.31 -0.60
CA LYS A 111 -2.52 -6.79 -0.63
C LYS A 111 -3.04 -6.96 -2.07
N TYR A 112 -2.69 -6.04 -2.96
CA TYR A 112 -3.09 -6.06 -4.36
C TYR A 112 -2.10 -6.76 -5.29
N LYS A 113 -1.09 -7.46 -4.74
CA LYS A 113 -0.09 -8.24 -5.49
C LYS A 113 0.64 -7.41 -6.55
N CYS A 114 0.95 -6.16 -6.22
CA CYS A 114 1.87 -5.36 -7.03
C CYS A 114 3.28 -5.95 -6.97
N ASP A 115 4.11 -5.62 -7.96
CA ASP A 115 5.54 -5.93 -7.93
C ASP A 115 6.23 -5.10 -6.84
N LEU A 116 7.02 -5.77 -6.01
CA LEU A 116 7.69 -5.21 -4.84
C LEU A 116 9.18 -5.57 -4.77
N ASN A 117 9.77 -6.06 -5.86
CA ASN A 117 11.17 -6.52 -5.87
C ASN A 117 12.15 -5.40 -5.46
N ASP A 118 11.88 -4.15 -5.83
CA ASP A 118 12.70 -2.99 -5.45
C ASP A 118 12.52 -2.56 -3.97
N PHE A 119 11.64 -3.22 -3.22
CA PHE A 119 11.24 -2.85 -1.86
C PHE A 119 11.37 -4.00 -0.86
N GLU A 120 12.28 -4.94 -1.11
CA GLU A 120 12.54 -6.08 -0.22
C GLU A 120 13.06 -5.63 1.16
N ILE A 121 13.85 -4.55 1.18
CA ILE A 121 14.44 -3.99 2.40
C ILE A 121 13.64 -2.75 2.83
N ASN A 122 13.32 -2.67 4.13
CA ASN A 122 12.69 -1.49 4.70
C ASN A 122 13.68 -0.30 4.69
N PRO A 123 13.24 0.93 4.40
CA PRO A 123 14.11 2.10 4.40
C PRO A 123 14.94 2.27 5.67
N LEU A 124 14.38 2.00 6.86
CA LEU A 124 15.13 2.14 8.11
C LEU A 124 16.17 1.04 8.30
N ASP A 125 15.95 -0.15 7.74
CA ASP A 125 16.92 -1.25 7.78
C ASP A 125 18.07 -0.98 6.80
N GLU A 126 17.79 -0.41 5.63
CA GLU A 126 18.80 0.09 4.70
C GLU A 126 19.71 1.15 5.36
N ILE A 127 19.15 2.09 6.12
CA ILE A 127 19.91 3.04 6.94
C ILE A 127 20.85 2.32 7.92
N LYS A 128 20.37 1.31 8.63
CA LYS A 128 21.19 0.54 9.59
C LYS A 128 22.33 -0.21 8.90
N GLU A 129 22.10 -0.78 7.73
CA GLU A 129 23.15 -1.43 6.93
C GLU A 129 24.20 -0.42 6.45
N LYS A 130 23.77 0.77 6.04
CA LYS A 130 24.68 1.84 5.65
C LYS A 130 25.56 2.31 6.82
N ILE A 131 24.99 2.44 8.01
CA ILE A 131 25.73 2.76 9.25
C ILE A 131 26.84 1.71 9.48
N LYS A 132 26.50 0.41 9.44
CA LYS A 132 27.49 -0.67 9.61
C LYS A 132 28.63 -0.58 8.61
N THR A 133 28.31 -0.23 7.35
CA THR A 133 29.30 -0.05 6.29
C THR A 133 30.27 1.10 6.60
N ILE A 134 29.77 2.22 7.15
CA ILE A 134 30.59 3.37 7.55
C ILE A 134 31.48 3.00 8.75
N GLU A 135 30.95 2.28 9.74
CA GLU A 135 31.72 1.80 10.90
C GLU A 135 32.88 0.89 10.48
N ALA A 136 32.63 -0.06 9.57
CA ALA A 136 33.66 -0.96 9.06
C ALA A 136 34.80 -0.20 8.39
N LYS A 137 34.46 0.73 7.47
CA LYS A 137 35.45 1.58 6.79
C LYS A 137 36.31 2.40 7.75
N LYS A 138 35.76 2.84 8.89
CA LYS A 138 36.53 3.56 9.91
C LYS A 138 37.51 2.67 10.65
N LYS A 139 37.15 1.41 10.90
CA LYS A 139 38.02 0.43 11.57
C LYS A 139 39.20 0.04 10.68
N ASP A 140 38.97 -0.10 9.37
CA ASP A 140 40.02 -0.50 8.42
C ASP A 140 41.04 0.62 8.14
N ASN A 141 40.68 1.88 8.40
CA ASN A 141 41.53 3.06 8.18
C ASN A 141 42.26 3.54 9.46
N LYS A 142 42.18 2.77 10.56
CA LYS A 142 42.78 3.10 11.86
C LYS A 142 43.90 2.11 12.20
#